data_AF-A0AAN0SHD7-F1
#
_entry.id   AF-A0AAN0SHD7-F1
#
_cell.length_a   1.000
_cell.length_b   1.000
_cell.length_c   1.000
_cell.angle_alpha   90.00
_cell.angle_beta   90.00
_cell.angle_gamma   90.00
#
_symmetry.space_group_name_H-M   'P 1'
#
loop_
_entity.id
_entity.type
_entity.pdbx_description
1 polymer ?
#
loop_
_entity_poly.entity_id
_entity_poly.type
_entity_poly.pdbx_seq_one_letter_code
_entity_poly.pdbx_strand_id
1 'polypeptide(L)'
;MITVQVQSDSDIPNLASGSMPNLLTVPDSLTNALSLDRLRVVDGALVDAADYSRFYIDAVGVKHIEQHDETWQEIECGYSDVLIKDGSAWRLKTEKDVYQEQYKAVDDKRQSEYTQRVRPYLEEAEIKKHMGDQSEYTRLMDLAVQERETIQTENPWPEPPTE
;
A
#
# COMPACT_ATOMS: atom_id res chain seq x y z
N MET A 1 10.64 28.92 -13.62
CA MET A 1 11.22 29.08 -12.27
C MET A 1 10.18 28.59 -11.28
N ILE A 2 10.48 27.50 -10.57
CA ILE A 2 9.60 26.98 -9.52
C ILE A 2 10.09 27.55 -8.19
N THR A 3 9.16 28.10 -7.40
CA THR A 3 9.44 28.61 -6.07
C THR A 3 8.67 27.80 -5.04
N VAL A 4 9.29 27.58 -3.89
CA VAL A 4 8.68 26.90 -2.76
C VAL A 4 8.75 27.77 -1.53
N GLN A 5 7.76 27.61 -0.65
CA GLN A 5 7.72 28.24 0.66
C GLN A 5 8.02 27.20 1.73
N VAL A 6 8.85 27.59 2.69
CA VAL A 6 9.19 26.77 3.85
C VAL A 6 8.45 27.30 5.07
N GLN A 7 7.84 26.40 5.84
CA GLN A 7 7.22 26.73 7.12
C GLN A 7 8.22 26.46 8.24
N SER A 8 8.15 27.23 9.33
CA SER A 8 9.13 27.19 10.42
C SER A 8 9.28 25.81 11.09
N ASP A 9 8.22 25.00 11.06
CA ASP A 9 8.11 23.71 11.74
C ASP A 9 7.99 22.54 10.76
N SER A 10 8.51 22.70 9.53
CA SER A 10 8.46 21.68 8.49
C SER A 10 9.65 21.79 7.54
N ASP A 11 10.37 20.69 7.39
CA ASP A 11 11.38 20.51 6.34
C ASP A 11 10.75 20.21 4.96
N ILE A 12 9.43 19.99 4.88
CA ILE A 12 8.71 19.77 3.62
C ILE A 12 8.29 21.11 3.01
N PRO A 13 8.84 21.47 1.85
CA PRO A 13 8.49 22.70 1.16
C PRO A 13 7.12 22.58 0.47
N ASN A 14 6.33 23.65 0.52
CA ASN A 14 5.09 23.77 -0.24
C ASN A 14 5.32 24.55 -1.53
N LEU A 15 4.65 24.17 -2.62
CA LEU A 15 4.65 24.96 -3.84
C LEU A 15 4.10 26.36 -3.55
N ALA A 16 4.86 27.38 -3.96
CA ALA A 16 4.49 28.76 -3.75
C ALA A 16 4.34 29.48 -5.09
N SER A 17 3.32 30.32 -5.18
CA SER A 17 3.11 31.23 -6.30
C SER A 17 2.96 32.66 -5.78
N GLY A 18 3.49 33.63 -6.54
CA GLY A 18 3.46 35.04 -6.16
C GLY A 18 4.55 35.44 -5.16
N SER A 19 4.40 36.63 -4.57
CA SER A 19 5.37 37.20 -3.63
C SER A 19 4.99 36.79 -2.19
N MET A 20 5.64 35.75 -1.68
CA MET A 20 5.50 35.30 -0.29
C MET A 20 6.82 35.50 0.47
N PRO A 21 6.79 35.63 1.81
CA PRO A 21 8.02 35.58 2.61
C PRO A 21 8.65 34.17 2.57
N ASN A 22 9.97 34.08 2.78
CA ASN A 22 10.73 32.82 2.87
C ASN A 22 10.61 31.90 1.64
N LEU A 23 10.71 32.49 0.45
CA LEU A 23 10.73 31.76 -0.81
C LEU A 23 12.13 31.23 -1.12
N LEU A 24 12.22 29.94 -1.43
CA LEU A 24 13.40 29.32 -2.02
C LEU A 24 13.15 29.02 -3.50
N THR A 25 14.15 29.31 -4.33
CA THR A 25 14.11 28.96 -5.75
C THR A 25 14.60 27.53 -5.91
N VAL A 26 13.81 26.67 -6.55
CA VAL A 26 14.19 25.28 -6.82
C VAL A 26 15.31 25.28 -7.88
N PRO A 27 16.51 24.76 -7.60
CA PRO A 27 17.59 24.66 -8.58
C PRO A 27 17.19 23.79 -9.77
N ASP A 28 17.59 24.17 -10.99
CA ASP A 28 17.25 23.42 -12.21
C ASP A 28 17.68 21.94 -12.20
N SER A 29 18.73 21.61 -11.43
CA SER A 29 19.18 20.23 -11.18
C SER A 29 18.15 19.41 -10.40
N LEU A 30 17.37 20.05 -9.53
CA LEU A 30 16.31 19.44 -8.74
C LEU A 30 14.96 19.50 -9.47
N THR A 31 14.72 20.54 -10.27
CA THR A 31 13.49 20.72 -11.06
C THR A 31 13.29 19.65 -12.14
N ASN A 32 14.38 19.13 -12.70
CA ASN A 32 14.35 18.10 -13.74
C ASN A 32 14.56 16.67 -13.22
N ALA A 33 15.01 16.51 -11.97
CA ALA A 33 15.42 15.22 -11.40
C ALA A 33 14.55 14.73 -10.23
N LEU A 34 13.80 15.61 -9.56
CA LEU A 34 13.03 15.26 -8.35
C LEU A 34 11.52 15.32 -8.57
N SER A 35 10.80 14.32 -8.03
CA SER A 35 9.41 14.58 -7.62
C SER A 35 9.46 15.61 -6.49
N LEU A 36 8.62 16.64 -6.54
CA LEU A 36 8.52 17.65 -5.48
C LEU A 36 8.32 17.01 -4.09
N ASP A 37 7.74 15.81 -4.04
CA ASP A 37 7.50 15.03 -2.82
C ASP A 37 8.81 14.63 -2.08
N ARG A 38 9.94 14.59 -2.79
CA ARG A 38 11.29 14.27 -2.25
C ARG A 38 12.05 15.48 -1.75
N LEU A 39 11.63 16.68 -2.14
CA LEU A 39 12.34 17.89 -1.80
C LEU A 39 12.23 18.14 -0.30
N ARG A 40 13.36 18.46 0.34
CA ARG A 40 13.40 18.85 1.75
C ARG A 40 14.24 20.10 1.92
N VAL A 41 14.05 20.77 3.05
CA VAL A 41 14.84 21.94 3.45
C VAL A 41 15.65 21.56 4.67
N VAL A 42 16.97 21.65 4.55
CA VAL A 42 17.93 21.38 5.64
C VAL A 42 18.87 22.57 5.71
N ASP A 43 19.00 23.18 6.88
CA ASP A 43 19.82 24.39 7.09
C ASP A 43 19.55 25.52 6.07
N GLY A 44 18.30 25.66 5.62
CA GLY A 44 17.87 26.68 4.64
C GLY A 44 18.24 26.38 3.18
N ALA A 45 18.78 25.20 2.89
CA ALA A 45 19.07 24.73 1.53
C ALA A 45 18.10 23.63 1.11
N LEU A 46 17.78 23.58 -0.19
CA LEU A 46 16.97 22.50 -0.77
C LEU A 46 17.83 21.27 -1.04
N VAL A 47 17.41 20.13 -0.52
CA VAL A 47 18.08 18.83 -0.66
C VAL A 47 17.12 17.76 -1.18
N ASP A 48 17.67 16.68 -1.71
CA ASP A 48 16.91 15.48 -2.06
C ASP A 48 16.86 14.52 -0.87
N ALA A 49 15.66 14.19 -0.40
CA ALA A 49 15.50 13.23 0.69
C ALA A 49 16.09 11.85 0.38
N ALA A 50 16.22 11.45 -0.88
CA ALA A 50 16.79 10.14 -1.21
C ALA A 50 18.28 9.99 -0.87
N ASP A 51 18.99 11.10 -0.64
CA ASP A 51 20.39 11.08 -0.21
C ASP A 51 20.54 10.71 1.29
N TYR A 52 19.42 10.54 2.00
CA TYR A 52 19.38 10.26 3.43
C TYR A 52 18.88 8.82 3.70
N SER A 53 19.45 8.20 4.72
CA SER A 53 19.11 6.84 5.17
C SER A 53 18.51 6.81 6.59
N ARG A 54 18.15 7.97 7.12
CA ARG A 54 17.61 8.14 8.46
C ARG A 54 16.57 9.23 8.42
N PHE A 55 15.41 8.95 8.99
CA PHE A 55 14.28 9.86 8.99
C PHE A 55 13.58 9.86 10.34
N TYR A 56 12.96 11.00 10.66
CA TYR A 56 11.97 11.14 11.71
C TYR A 56 10.59 10.97 11.11
N ILE A 57 9.80 10.06 11.66
CA ILE A 57 8.50 9.67 11.14
C ILE A 57 7.41 10.26 12.03
N ASP A 58 6.54 11.07 11.42
CA ASP A 58 5.44 11.69 12.14
C ASP A 58 4.28 10.71 12.45
N ALA A 59 3.22 11.21 13.10
CA ALA A 59 2.09 10.40 13.51
C ALA A 59 1.34 9.72 12.33
N VAL A 60 1.44 10.27 11.12
CA VAL A 60 0.76 9.81 9.91
C VAL A 60 1.68 9.09 8.91
N GLY A 61 2.98 9.02 9.19
CA GLY A 61 3.96 8.22 8.44
C GLY A 61 4.79 9.02 7.43
N VAL A 62 4.76 10.36 7.52
CA VAL A 62 5.58 11.21 6.67
C VAL A 62 7.02 11.19 7.16
N LYS A 63 7.96 11.10 6.20
CA LYS A 63 9.41 11.11 6.46
C LYS A 63 9.95 12.54 6.49
N HIS A 64 10.63 12.89 7.57
CA HIS A 64 11.34 14.15 7.79
C HIS A 64 12.84 13.88 8.01
N ILE A 65 13.71 14.77 7.53
CA ILE A 65 15.16 14.71 7.75
C ILE A 65 15.51 15.31 9.11
N GLU A 66 14.86 16.41 9.48
CA GLU A 66 15.05 17.08 10.77
C GLU A 66 13.91 16.72 11.74
N GLN A 67 14.25 16.66 13.03
CA GLN A 67 13.24 16.42 14.07
C GLN A 67 12.63 17.75 14.50
N HIS A 68 11.37 17.98 14.16
CA HIS A 68 10.60 19.16 14.62
C HIS A 68 9.70 18.86 15.82
N ASP A 69 9.48 17.58 16.14
CA ASP A 69 8.66 17.14 17.27
C ASP A 69 9.33 15.95 17.98
N GLU A 70 9.41 16.01 19.30
CA GLU A 70 10.03 14.99 20.16
C GLU A 70 9.28 13.65 20.13
N THR A 71 8.02 13.65 19.70
CA THR A 71 7.18 12.45 19.58
C THR A 71 7.43 11.66 18.29
N TRP A 72 8.15 12.24 17.32
CA TRP A 72 8.45 11.57 16.06
C TRP A 72 9.43 10.41 16.26
N GLN A 73 9.17 9.32 15.55
CA GLN A 73 9.98 8.11 15.65
C GLN A 73 11.15 8.18 14.67
N GLU A 74 12.38 8.08 15.17
CA GLU A 74 13.56 7.94 14.31
C GLU A 74 13.64 6.50 13.75
N ILE A 75 13.82 6.38 12.43
CA ILE A 75 13.97 5.10 11.72
C ILE A 75 15.10 5.20 10.70
N GLU A 76 15.99 4.22 10.70
CA GLU A 76 16.95 3.98 9.63
C GLU A 76 16.25 3.30 8.45
N CYS A 77 16.05 4.04 7.37
CA CYS A 77 15.40 3.60 6.14
C CYS A 77 15.75 4.55 4.99
N GLY A 78 15.67 4.08 3.75
CA GLY A 78 15.73 4.93 2.57
C GLY A 78 14.41 5.68 2.33
N TYR A 79 14.46 6.77 1.57
CA TYR A 79 13.25 7.54 1.25
C TYR A 79 12.16 6.68 0.58
N SER A 80 12.57 5.81 -0.35
CA SER A 80 11.67 4.93 -1.10
C SER A 80 11.22 3.69 -0.33
N ASP A 81 11.77 3.42 0.85
CA ASP A 81 11.34 2.27 1.65
C ASP A 81 9.92 2.49 2.14
N VAL A 82 9.09 1.46 2.03
CA VAL A 82 7.70 1.52 2.50
C VAL A 82 7.68 1.23 4.00
N LEU A 83 7.01 2.10 4.74
CA LEU A 83 6.77 1.92 6.17
C LEU A 83 5.33 1.45 6.39
N ILE A 84 5.15 0.61 7.40
CA ILE A 84 3.83 0.23 7.90
C ILE A 84 3.75 0.50 9.40
N LYS A 85 2.54 0.83 9.86
CA LYS A 85 2.27 1.09 11.27
C LYS A 85 1.92 -0.23 11.96
N ASP A 86 2.75 -0.63 12.90
CA ASP A 86 2.60 -1.83 13.71
C ASP A 86 2.33 -1.44 15.17
N GLY A 87 1.05 -1.48 15.54
CA GLY A 87 0.58 -0.92 16.80
C GLY A 87 0.81 0.59 16.86
N SER A 88 1.69 1.03 17.78
CA SER A 88 2.03 2.44 17.98
C SER A 88 3.31 2.89 17.27
N ALA A 89 4.04 1.97 16.63
CA ALA A 89 5.33 2.25 16.01
C ALA A 89 5.29 2.05 14.49
N TRP A 90 6.10 2.82 13.78
CA TRP A 90 6.40 2.59 12.38
C TRP A 90 7.56 1.59 12.25
N ARG A 91 7.51 0.75 11.21
CA ARG A 91 8.60 -0.15 10.84
C ARG A 91 8.67 -0.33 9.34
N LEU A 92 9.82 -0.81 8.85
CA LEU A 92 9.98 -1.23 7.47
C LEU A 92 8.97 -2.33 7.11
N LYS A 93 8.39 -2.19 5.92
CA LYS A 93 7.58 -3.22 5.30
C LYS A 93 8.50 -4.36 4.86
N THR A 94 8.14 -5.57 5.25
CA THR A 94 8.89 -6.79 4.96
C THR A 94 8.26 -7.55 3.80
N GLU A 95 9.00 -8.51 3.23
CA GLU A 95 8.46 -9.43 2.23
C GLU A 95 7.27 -10.24 2.77
N LYS A 96 7.28 -10.55 4.07
CA LYS A 96 6.16 -11.21 4.74
C LYS A 96 4.89 -10.36 4.73
N ASP A 97 5.01 -9.05 4.92
CA ASP A 97 3.87 -8.13 4.85
C ASP A 97 3.32 -8.07 3.41
N VAL A 98 4.21 -8.01 2.41
CA VAL A 98 3.83 -8.07 0.99
C VAL A 98 3.10 -9.37 0.67
N TYR A 99 3.62 -10.51 1.11
CA TYR A 99 2.99 -11.81 0.94
C TYR A 99 1.60 -11.87 1.59
N GLN A 100 1.44 -11.35 2.81
CA GLN A 100 0.14 -11.33 3.49
C GLN A 100 -0.90 -10.49 2.75
N GLU A 101 -0.52 -9.33 2.20
CA GLU A 101 -1.41 -8.51 1.37
C GLU A 101 -1.83 -9.24 0.10
N GLN A 102 -0.89 -9.88 -0.60
CA GLN A 102 -1.17 -10.65 -1.81
C GLN A 102 -2.07 -11.85 -1.50
N TYR A 103 -1.78 -12.58 -0.42
CA TYR A 103 -2.58 -13.71 0.04
C TYR A 103 -4.02 -13.28 0.31
N LYS A 104 -4.20 -12.18 1.05
CA LYS A 104 -5.51 -11.62 1.34
C LYS A 104 -6.26 -11.22 0.06
N ALA A 105 -5.59 -10.59 -0.90
CA ALA A 105 -6.20 -10.23 -2.18
C ALA A 105 -6.71 -11.46 -2.95
N VAL A 106 -5.94 -12.54 -2.97
CA VAL A 106 -6.36 -13.82 -3.58
C VAL A 106 -7.53 -14.45 -2.82
N ASP A 107 -7.49 -14.44 -1.48
CA ASP A 107 -8.56 -14.99 -0.64
C ASP A 107 -9.88 -14.25 -0.86
N ASP A 108 -9.85 -12.91 -0.79
CA ASP A 108 -11.02 -12.05 -1.03
C ASP A 108 -11.60 -12.27 -2.44
N LYS A 109 -10.73 -12.41 -3.45
CA LYS A 109 -11.14 -12.70 -4.83
C LYS A 109 -11.79 -14.07 -4.96
N ARG A 110 -11.18 -15.11 -4.39
CA ARG A 110 -11.74 -16.48 -4.38
C ARG A 110 -13.09 -16.52 -3.67
N GLN A 111 -13.23 -15.83 -2.53
CA GLN A 111 -14.49 -15.77 -1.79
C GLN A 111 -15.60 -15.09 -2.61
N SER A 112 -15.26 -14.01 -3.31
CA SER A 112 -16.19 -13.31 -4.20
C SER A 112 -16.65 -14.22 -5.35
N GLU A 113 -15.72 -14.85 -6.06
CA GLU A 113 -16.01 -15.76 -7.17
C GLU A 113 -16.80 -16.99 -6.72
N TYR A 114 -16.45 -17.58 -5.57
CA TYR A 114 -17.18 -18.70 -4.98
C TYR A 114 -18.64 -18.32 -4.72
N THR A 115 -18.86 -17.12 -4.18
CA THR A 115 -20.21 -16.60 -3.91
C THR A 115 -21.01 -16.41 -5.20
N GLN A 116 -20.37 -15.99 -6.28
CA GLN A 116 -21.04 -15.71 -7.55
C GLN A 116 -21.28 -16.96 -8.41
N ARG A 117 -20.34 -17.92 -8.39
CA ARG A 117 -20.32 -19.06 -9.34
C ARG A 117 -20.67 -20.38 -8.68
N VAL A 118 -20.16 -20.64 -7.48
CA VAL A 118 -20.34 -21.95 -6.81
C VAL A 118 -21.63 -21.98 -6.00
N ARG A 119 -21.88 -20.92 -5.22
CA ARG A 119 -23.01 -20.86 -4.29
C ARG A 119 -24.39 -21.05 -4.98
N PRO A 120 -24.67 -20.48 -6.17
CA PRO A 120 -25.94 -20.74 -6.85
C PRO A 120 -26.19 -22.22 -7.15
N TYR A 121 -25.15 -22.97 -7.54
CA TYR A 121 -25.28 -24.42 -7.77
C TYR A 121 -25.57 -25.18 -6.48
N LEU A 122 -24.91 -24.83 -5.37
CA LEU A 122 -25.15 -25.46 -4.07
C LEU A 122 -26.57 -25.19 -3.55
N GLU A 123 -27.04 -23.95 -3.69
CA GLU A 123 -28.39 -23.56 -3.28
C GLU A 123 -29.45 -24.29 -4.11
N GLU A 124 -29.30 -24.34 -5.44
CA GLU A 124 -30.22 -25.08 -6.31
C GLU A 124 -30.15 -26.59 -6.06
N ALA A 125 -28.97 -27.15 -5.79
CA ALA A 125 -28.80 -28.57 -5.49
C ALA A 125 -29.63 -28.96 -4.26
N GLU A 126 -29.56 -28.19 -3.17
CA GLU A 126 -30.33 -28.49 -1.95
C GLU A 126 -31.85 -28.43 -2.21
N ILE A 127 -32.32 -27.51 -3.06
CA ILE A 127 -33.72 -27.47 -3.52
C ILE A 127 -34.08 -28.78 -4.24
N LYS A 128 -33.26 -29.25 -5.20
CA LYS A 128 -33.52 -30.50 -5.94
C LYS A 128 -33.56 -31.73 -5.05
N LYS A 129 -32.66 -31.80 -4.07
CA LYS A 129 -32.66 -32.84 -3.05
C LYS A 129 -33.97 -32.86 -2.26
N HIS A 130 -34.48 -31.70 -1.84
CA HIS A 130 -35.78 -31.62 -1.16
C HIS A 130 -36.96 -31.99 -2.06
N MET A 131 -36.85 -31.78 -3.37
CA MET A 131 -37.85 -32.23 -4.36
C MET A 131 -37.76 -33.71 -4.71
N GLY A 132 -36.74 -34.43 -4.22
CA GLY A 132 -36.50 -35.84 -4.53
C GLY A 132 -35.83 -36.08 -5.89
N ASP A 133 -35.34 -35.04 -6.56
CA ASP A 133 -34.60 -35.18 -7.83
C ASP A 133 -33.12 -35.41 -7.56
N GLN A 134 -32.79 -36.67 -7.26
CA GLN A 134 -31.43 -37.09 -6.93
C GLN A 134 -30.45 -36.93 -8.11
N SER A 135 -30.96 -37.04 -9.34
CA SER A 135 -30.12 -36.95 -10.55
C SER A 135 -29.61 -35.53 -10.76
N GLU A 136 -30.51 -34.55 -10.65
CA GLU A 136 -30.17 -33.14 -10.82
C GLU A 136 -29.35 -32.61 -9.64
N TYR A 137 -29.64 -33.06 -8.41
CA TYR A 137 -28.79 -32.79 -7.24
C TYR A 137 -27.34 -33.17 -7.51
N THR A 138 -27.11 -34.39 -8.00
CA THR A 138 -25.75 -34.90 -8.26
C THR A 138 -25.05 -34.05 -9.32
N ARG A 139 -25.75 -33.75 -10.42
CA ARG A 139 -25.23 -32.92 -11.52
C ARG A 139 -24.82 -31.51 -11.05
N LEU A 140 -25.64 -30.88 -10.20
CA LEU A 140 -25.35 -29.54 -9.66
C LEU A 140 -24.18 -29.55 -8.67
N MET A 141 -24.05 -30.62 -7.87
CA MET A 141 -22.90 -30.78 -6.99
C MET A 141 -21.59 -30.95 -7.77
N ASP A 142 -21.60 -31.73 -8.87
CA ASP A 142 -20.42 -31.88 -9.74
C ASP A 142 -20.01 -30.54 -10.37
N LEU A 143 -20.98 -29.75 -10.84
CA LEU A 143 -20.73 -28.41 -11.37
C LEU A 143 -20.16 -27.47 -10.30
N ALA A 144 -20.67 -27.51 -9.07
CA ALA A 144 -20.15 -26.71 -7.97
C ALA A 144 -18.68 -27.04 -7.67
N VAL A 145 -18.29 -28.32 -7.73
CA VAL A 145 -16.89 -28.75 -7.56
C VAL A 145 -16.02 -28.25 -8.71
N GLN A 146 -16.47 -28.42 -9.96
CA GLN A 146 -15.74 -27.96 -11.15
C GLN A 146 -15.49 -26.44 -11.12
N GLU A 147 -16.50 -25.65 -10.77
CA GLU A 147 -16.34 -24.19 -10.64
C GLU A 147 -15.36 -23.82 -9.53
N ARG A 148 -15.42 -24.51 -8.38
CA ARG A 148 -14.46 -24.29 -7.29
C ARG A 148 -13.03 -24.57 -7.73
N GLU A 149 -12.79 -25.66 -8.46
CA GLU A 149 -11.48 -26.00 -9.01
C GLU A 149 -11.00 -24.95 -10.03
N THR A 150 -11.91 -24.48 -10.87
CA THR A 150 -11.63 -23.40 -11.83
C THR A 150 -11.21 -22.13 -11.12
N ILE A 151 -11.96 -21.68 -10.10
CA ILE A 151 -11.63 -20.51 -9.29
C ILE A 151 -10.25 -20.63 -8.63
N GLN A 152 -9.91 -21.81 -8.10
CA GLN A 152 -8.61 -22.06 -7.47
C GLN A 152 -7.46 -22.01 -8.48
N THR A 153 -7.70 -22.51 -9.69
CA THR A 153 -6.72 -22.50 -10.79
C THR A 153 -6.51 -21.09 -11.34
N GLU A 154 -7.58 -20.32 -11.52
CA GLU A 154 -7.54 -18.93 -12.02
C GLU A 154 -6.90 -17.96 -11.01
N ASN A 155 -6.98 -18.28 -9.72
CA ASN A 155 -6.50 -17.42 -8.64
C ASN A 155 -5.54 -18.20 -7.74
N PRO A 156 -4.34 -18.59 -8.19
CA PRO A 156 -3.41 -19.37 -7.37
C PRO A 156 -2.97 -18.59 -6.13
N TRP A 157 -2.63 -19.31 -5.05
CA TRP A 157 -2.00 -18.69 -3.89
C TRP A 157 -0.63 -18.12 -4.28
N PRO A 158 -0.22 -16.98 -3.69
CA PRO A 158 1.12 -16.44 -3.90
C PRO A 158 2.18 -17.40 -3.33
N GLU A 159 3.41 -17.29 -3.82
CA GLU A 159 4.55 -18.02 -3.28
C GLU A 159 4.97 -17.42 -1.94
N PRO A 160 5.21 -18.24 -0.90
CA PRO A 160 5.71 -17.74 0.37
C PRO A 160 7.13 -17.17 0.21
N PRO A 161 7.51 -16.16 1.01
CA PRO A 161 8.86 -15.63 0.99
C PRO A 161 9.87 -16.73 1.40
N THR A 162 11.05 -16.71 0.78
CA THR A 162 12.17 -17.58 1.16
C THR A 162 12.76 -17.13 2.49
N GLU A 163 13.00 -18.09 3.41
CA GLU A 163 13.66 -17.84 4.71
C GLU A 163 15.10 -17.32 4.60
#